data_AF-A0A970APS4-F1
#
_entry.id   AF-A0A970APS4-F1
#
_cell.length_a   1.000
_cell.length_b   1.000
_cell.length_c   1.000
_cell.angle_alpha   90.00
_cell.angle_beta   90.00
_cell.angle_gamma   90.00
#
_symmetry.space_group_name_H-M   'P 1'
#
loop_
_entity.id
_entity.type
_entity.pdbx_description
1 polymer ?
#
loop_
_entity_poly.entity_id
_entity_poly.type
_entity_poly.pdbx_seq_one_letter_code
_entity_poly.pdbx_strand_id
1 'polypeptide(L)'
;MGKKKRSKKGKFPWNLEDEKLFTITKTGNEIVCDAGWEKISFEKACEFFSPEEIREWYSLYWEGADISDLFAELGIDINQFDDKSLEKFIENYDWTPQEVNVVVAKAIYKNQRWVRVLIISTPEFEEYNFQNYEMEAIYLGIHLRNYLKLNIPVINDCKNAVRYLYGRYPNIGWQSRKCVKAAHDLKINQATKVFNEERWDLEWEEEYWDF
;
A
#
# COMPACT_ATOMS: atom_id res chain seq x y z
N MET A 1 -33.46 11.37 -28.98
CA MET A 1 -32.40 12.41 -29.11
C MET A 1 -32.00 12.91 -27.72
N GLY A 2 -30.95 12.35 -27.12
CA GLY A 2 -30.50 12.73 -25.78
C GLY A 2 -29.68 14.02 -25.80
N LYS A 3 -30.12 15.05 -25.06
CA LYS A 3 -29.37 16.30 -24.87
C LYS A 3 -28.05 16.00 -24.15
N LYS A 4 -26.91 16.17 -24.84
CA LYS A 4 -25.57 16.17 -24.20
C LYS A 4 -25.50 17.32 -23.19
N LYS A 5 -25.28 17.02 -21.91
CA LYS A 5 -24.93 18.02 -20.89
C LYS A 5 -23.64 18.73 -21.32
N ARG A 6 -23.72 20.03 -21.60
CA ARG A 6 -22.53 20.89 -21.83
C ARG A 6 -21.71 20.91 -20.55
N SER A 7 -20.47 20.45 -20.60
CA SER A 7 -19.52 20.66 -19.50
C SER A 7 -19.30 22.17 -19.34
N LYS A 8 -19.40 22.66 -18.10
CA LYS A 8 -19.08 24.05 -17.78
C LYS A 8 -17.57 24.22 -17.97
N LYS A 9 -17.14 24.84 -19.09
CA LYS A 9 -15.75 25.29 -19.22
C LYS A 9 -15.49 26.34 -18.14
N GLY A 10 -14.47 26.10 -17.30
CA GLY A 10 -14.00 27.07 -16.31
C GLY A 10 -13.68 28.42 -16.97
N LYS A 11 -14.15 29.50 -16.35
CA LYS A 11 -14.12 30.87 -16.90
C LYS A 11 -12.73 31.52 -16.91
N PHE A 12 -11.70 30.84 -16.39
CA PHE A 12 -10.36 31.40 -16.17
C PHE A 12 -9.26 30.42 -16.59
N PRO A 13 -8.13 30.89 -17.15
CA PRO A 13 -7.01 30.04 -17.61
C PRO A 13 -6.33 29.22 -16.52
N TRP A 14 -6.35 29.71 -15.27
CA TRP A 14 -5.82 29.01 -14.09
C TRP A 14 -6.84 28.06 -13.43
N ASN A 15 -8.10 28.09 -13.86
CA ASN A 15 -9.09 27.05 -13.53
C ASN A 15 -8.95 25.87 -14.50
N LEU A 16 -7.73 25.40 -14.72
CA LEU A 16 -7.55 24.01 -15.11
C LEU A 16 -8.15 23.21 -13.95
N GLU A 17 -9.22 22.45 -14.23
CA GLU A 17 -9.68 21.45 -13.25
C GLU A 17 -8.43 20.67 -12.85
N ASP A 18 -8.06 20.69 -11.57
CA ASP A 18 -6.81 20.07 -11.07
C ASP A 18 -6.57 18.70 -11.70
N GLU A 19 -7.64 17.94 -11.90
CA GLU A 19 -7.65 16.66 -12.60
C GLU A 19 -6.93 16.68 -13.95
N LYS A 20 -7.12 17.70 -14.79
CA LYS A 20 -6.52 17.79 -16.13
C LYS A 20 -5.02 18.07 -16.12
N LEU A 21 -4.48 18.66 -15.06
CA LEU A 21 -3.06 19.01 -14.97
C LEU A 21 -2.17 17.77 -14.90
N PHE A 22 -2.64 16.72 -14.20
CA PHE A 22 -1.86 15.51 -13.96
C PHE A 22 -2.55 14.23 -14.51
N THR A 23 -3.67 14.35 -15.22
CA THR A 23 -4.22 13.21 -15.98
C THR A 23 -3.35 12.95 -17.21
N ILE A 24 -2.78 11.75 -17.32
CA ILE A 24 -2.09 11.29 -18.54
C ILE A 24 -3.09 10.51 -19.40
N THR A 25 -3.05 10.64 -20.73
CA THR A 25 -3.91 9.81 -21.59
C THR A 25 -3.44 8.36 -21.57
N LYS A 26 -4.36 7.42 -21.33
CA LYS A 26 -4.05 5.98 -21.40
C LYS A 26 -3.69 5.58 -22.84
N THR A 27 -2.47 5.13 -23.03
CA THR A 27 -1.88 4.59 -24.27
C THR A 27 -1.83 3.06 -24.29
N GLY A 28 -1.98 2.39 -23.13
CA GLY A 28 -1.80 0.94 -23.00
C GLY A 28 -0.34 0.51 -22.85
N ASN A 29 0.57 1.48 -22.78
CA ASN A 29 2.00 1.29 -22.58
C ASN A 29 2.45 2.09 -21.34
N GLU A 30 1.77 1.87 -20.23
CA GLU A 30 2.06 2.47 -18.92
C GLU A 30 2.48 1.41 -17.92
N ILE A 31 3.21 1.84 -16.91
CA ILE A 31 3.33 1.11 -15.66
C ILE A 31 2.11 1.47 -14.81
N VAL A 32 1.37 0.47 -14.38
CA VAL A 32 0.22 0.64 -13.49
C VAL A 32 0.63 0.34 -12.06
N CYS A 33 0.32 1.21 -11.12
CA CYS A 33 0.64 1.05 -9.71
C CYS A 33 -0.54 1.36 -8.81
N ASP A 34 -0.58 0.70 -7.66
CA ASP A 34 -1.65 0.76 -6.65
C ASP A 34 -1.08 0.33 -5.29
N ALA A 35 -1.59 0.91 -4.21
CA ALA A 35 -1.38 0.41 -2.86
C ALA A 35 -2.60 -0.37 -2.37
N GLY A 36 -2.37 -1.39 -1.56
CA GLY A 36 -3.46 -2.24 -1.07
C GLY A 36 -3.13 -3.00 0.19
N TRP A 37 -4.12 -3.75 0.64
CA TRP A 37 -4.01 -4.66 1.76
C TRP A 37 -3.89 -6.11 1.28
N GLU A 38 -3.08 -6.89 1.98
CA GLU A 38 -3.03 -8.34 1.82
C GLU A 38 -2.99 -9.00 3.19
N LYS A 39 -3.77 -10.06 3.37
CA LYS A 39 -3.69 -10.90 4.56
C LYS A 39 -2.77 -12.07 4.25
N ILE A 40 -1.77 -12.31 5.10
CA ILE A 40 -0.76 -13.35 4.93
C ILE A 40 -0.58 -14.13 6.23
N SER A 41 -0.11 -15.37 6.14
CA SER A 41 0.20 -16.16 7.34
C SER A 41 1.41 -15.59 8.09
N PHE A 42 1.53 -15.93 9.37
CA PHE A 42 2.70 -15.58 10.18
C PHE A 42 4.02 -16.04 9.54
N GLU A 43 4.09 -17.27 9.03
CA GLU A 43 5.31 -17.78 8.40
C GLU A 43 5.69 -16.96 7.16
N LYS A 44 4.69 -16.50 6.42
CA LYS A 44 4.91 -15.64 5.25
C LYS A 44 5.33 -14.23 5.66
N ALA A 45 4.78 -13.69 6.75
CA ALA A 45 5.17 -12.39 7.29
C ALA A 45 6.62 -12.39 7.79
N CYS A 46 7.09 -13.50 8.35
CA CYS A 46 8.48 -13.70 8.77
C CYS A 46 9.50 -13.65 7.63
N GLU A 47 9.08 -13.70 6.36
CA GLU A 47 9.96 -13.43 5.22
C GLU A 47 10.27 -11.92 5.04
N PHE A 48 9.49 -11.05 5.68
CA PHE A 48 9.55 -9.59 5.53
C PHE A 48 9.85 -8.84 6.83
N PHE A 49 9.39 -9.38 7.96
CA PHE A 49 9.50 -8.77 9.29
C PHE A 49 10.08 -9.77 10.28
N SER A 50 10.65 -9.27 11.39
CA SER A 50 11.10 -10.19 12.45
C SER A 50 9.89 -10.82 13.18
N PRO A 51 10.00 -12.08 13.65
CA PRO A 51 8.99 -12.68 14.52
C PRO A 51 8.64 -11.82 15.73
N GLU A 52 9.65 -11.14 16.31
CA GLU A 52 9.50 -10.26 17.46
C GLU A 52 8.65 -9.03 17.13
N GLU A 53 8.91 -8.37 16.00
CA GLU A 53 8.13 -7.22 15.51
C GLU A 53 6.67 -7.59 15.24
N ILE A 54 6.42 -8.76 14.64
CA ILE A 54 5.06 -9.24 14.37
C ILE A 54 4.28 -9.44 15.69
N ARG A 55 4.93 -10.05 16.69
CA ARG A 55 4.31 -10.31 18.00
C ARG A 55 4.07 -9.03 18.79
N GLU A 56 5.05 -8.11 18.78
CA GLU A 56 4.92 -6.81 19.43
C GLU A 56 3.76 -6.02 18.83
N TRP A 57 3.67 -5.96 17.49
CA TRP A 57 2.55 -5.34 16.80
C TRP A 57 1.21 -5.98 17.19
N TYR A 58 1.14 -7.31 17.23
CA TYR A 58 -0.09 -8.03 17.56
C TYR A 58 -0.53 -7.80 19.01
N SER A 59 0.42 -7.75 19.94
CA SER A 59 0.17 -7.37 21.34
C SER A 59 -0.40 -5.96 21.44
N LEU A 60 0.25 -4.98 20.81
CA LEU A 60 -0.17 -3.58 20.83
C LEU A 60 -1.55 -3.37 20.17
N TYR A 61 -1.86 -4.12 19.11
CA TYR A 61 -3.19 -4.12 18.50
C TYR A 61 -4.27 -4.47 19.52
N TRP A 62 -4.04 -5.51 20.34
CA TRP A 62 -5.00 -5.96 21.35
C TRP A 62 -5.05 -5.07 22.61
N GLU A 63 -4.01 -4.29 22.89
CA GLU A 63 -4.08 -3.24 23.91
C GLU A 63 -5.04 -2.11 23.51
N GLY A 64 -5.12 -1.80 22.22
CA GLY A 64 -6.02 -0.77 21.68
C GLY A 64 -7.42 -1.30 21.31
N ALA A 65 -7.55 -2.61 21.08
CA ALA A 65 -8.80 -3.28 20.77
C ALA A 65 -9.50 -3.79 22.04
N ASP A 66 -10.76 -4.21 21.90
CA ASP A 66 -11.46 -4.87 23.01
C ASP A 66 -10.92 -6.29 23.19
N ILE A 67 -10.12 -6.51 24.24
CA ILE A 67 -9.51 -7.81 24.53
C ILE A 67 -10.55 -8.92 24.79
N SER A 68 -11.82 -8.57 25.06
CA SER A 68 -12.89 -9.55 25.16
C SER A 68 -13.19 -10.24 23.82
N ASP A 69 -12.95 -9.57 22.69
CA ASP A 69 -13.06 -10.19 21.36
C ASP A 69 -11.97 -11.27 21.19
N LEU A 70 -10.75 -11.04 21.69
CA LEU A 70 -9.69 -12.04 21.72
C LEU A 70 -10.08 -13.23 22.59
N PHE A 71 -10.66 -13.00 23.77
CA PHE A 71 -11.13 -14.09 24.64
C PHE A 71 -12.26 -14.90 23.98
N ALA A 72 -13.20 -14.23 23.32
CA ALA A 72 -14.27 -14.89 22.58
C ALA A 72 -13.71 -15.73 21.43
N GLU A 73 -12.73 -15.22 20.67
CA GLU A 73 -12.06 -15.93 19.58
C GLU A 73 -11.32 -17.18 20.10
N LEU A 74 -10.63 -17.05 21.24
CA LEU A 74 -9.86 -18.14 21.85
C LEU A 74 -10.72 -19.11 22.68
N GLY A 75 -12.01 -18.81 22.90
CA GLY A 75 -12.90 -19.59 23.76
C GLY A 75 -12.48 -19.57 25.23
N ILE A 76 -11.89 -18.46 25.68
CA ILE A 76 -11.38 -18.28 27.04
C ILE A 76 -12.45 -17.57 27.89
N ASP A 77 -12.82 -18.18 29.01
CA ASP A 77 -13.76 -17.61 29.99
C ASP A 77 -12.97 -16.96 31.14
N ILE A 78 -12.35 -15.80 30.85
CA ILE A 78 -11.72 -14.95 31.85
C ILE A 78 -12.63 -13.76 32.10
N ASN A 79 -12.90 -13.49 33.38
CA ASN A 79 -13.54 -12.24 33.75
C ASN A 79 -12.55 -11.09 33.55
N GLN A 80 -12.81 -10.24 32.55
CA GLN A 80 -12.01 -9.05 32.24
C GLN A 80 -11.92 -8.03 33.38
N PHE A 81 -12.77 -8.15 34.42
CA PHE A 81 -12.74 -7.32 35.62
C PHE A 81 -11.89 -7.92 36.77
N ASP A 82 -11.27 -9.08 36.54
CA ASP A 82 -10.27 -9.66 37.45
C ASP A 82 -8.85 -9.33 36.96
N ASP A 83 -8.33 -8.18 37.40
CA ASP A 83 -7.03 -7.64 37.00
C ASP A 83 -5.89 -8.68 37.12
N LYS A 84 -5.91 -9.54 38.14
CA LYS A 84 -4.86 -10.54 38.36
C LYS A 84 -4.89 -11.67 37.33
N SER A 85 -6.08 -12.13 36.96
CA SER A 85 -6.23 -13.18 35.95
C SER A 85 -5.94 -12.65 34.55
N LEU A 86 -6.30 -11.38 34.29
CA LEU A 86 -5.96 -10.68 33.07
C LEU A 86 -4.45 -10.47 32.91
N GLU A 87 -3.77 -9.92 33.93
CA GLU A 87 -2.31 -9.73 33.93
C GLU A 87 -1.58 -11.07 33.68
N LYS A 88 -1.98 -12.12 34.40
CA LYS A 88 -1.39 -13.45 34.23
C LYS A 88 -1.63 -14.03 32.84
N PHE A 89 -2.78 -13.77 32.22
CA PHE A 89 -3.03 -14.17 30.84
C PHE A 89 -2.09 -13.46 29.89
N ILE A 90 -2.03 -12.13 29.95
CA ILE A 90 -1.20 -11.29 29.07
C ILE A 90 0.28 -11.69 29.14
N GLU A 91 0.80 -11.96 30.35
CA GLU A 91 2.19 -12.38 30.56
C GLU A 91 2.53 -13.76 29.98
N ASN A 92 1.55 -14.67 29.86
CA ASN A 92 1.79 -16.06 29.45
C ASN A 92 1.22 -16.39 28.06
N TYR A 93 0.50 -15.47 27.43
CA TYR A 93 -0.10 -15.68 26.13
C TYR A 93 0.96 -15.67 25.03
N ASP A 94 0.85 -16.61 24.09
CA ASP A 94 1.67 -16.61 22.88
C ASP A 94 1.07 -15.61 21.88
N TRP A 95 1.70 -14.43 21.81
CA TRP A 95 1.32 -13.36 20.90
C TRP A 95 1.66 -13.64 19.43
N THR A 96 1.93 -14.89 19.05
CA THR A 96 2.12 -15.30 17.64
C THR A 96 0.75 -15.37 16.94
N PRO A 97 0.43 -14.43 16.03
CA PRO A 97 -0.83 -14.48 15.29
C PRO A 97 -0.84 -15.63 14.28
N GLN A 98 -2.02 -16.09 13.85
CA GLN A 98 -2.12 -17.03 12.72
C GLN A 98 -1.89 -16.32 11.38
N GLU A 99 -2.48 -15.14 11.23
CA GLU A 99 -2.40 -14.31 10.04
C GLU A 99 -2.30 -12.83 10.44
N VAL A 100 -1.65 -12.05 9.59
CA VAL A 100 -1.54 -10.59 9.75
C VAL A 100 -1.94 -9.88 8.47
N ASN A 101 -2.43 -8.65 8.62
CA ASN A 101 -2.66 -7.76 7.50
C ASN A 101 -1.38 -6.96 7.23
N VAL A 102 -0.98 -6.89 5.96
CA VAL A 102 0.14 -6.07 5.51
C VAL A 102 -0.31 -5.07 4.47
N VAL A 103 0.34 -3.91 4.49
CA VAL A 103 0.24 -2.93 3.41
C VAL A 103 1.24 -3.29 2.32
N VAL A 104 0.78 -3.27 1.08
CA VAL A 104 1.59 -3.59 -0.10
C VAL A 104 1.50 -2.50 -1.16
N ALA A 105 2.65 -2.10 -1.68
CA ALA A 105 2.79 -1.31 -2.89
C ALA A 105 2.97 -2.23 -4.10
N LYS A 106 2.31 -1.93 -5.21
CA LYS A 106 2.26 -2.83 -6.39
C LYS A 106 2.57 -2.06 -7.66
N ALA A 107 3.35 -2.66 -8.55
CA ALA A 107 3.64 -2.10 -9.87
C ALA A 107 3.64 -3.19 -10.94
N ILE A 108 2.98 -2.95 -12.07
CA ILE A 108 2.89 -3.90 -13.19
C ILE A 108 3.26 -3.22 -14.50
N TYR A 109 4.10 -3.91 -15.26
CA TYR A 109 4.32 -3.61 -16.68
C TYR A 109 4.59 -4.89 -17.47
N LYS A 110 3.71 -5.20 -18.42
CA LYS A 110 3.77 -6.43 -19.23
C LYS A 110 3.90 -7.68 -18.34
N ASN A 111 5.05 -8.35 -18.39
CA ASN A 111 5.32 -9.57 -17.63
C ASN A 111 5.93 -9.28 -16.25
N GLN A 112 6.26 -8.03 -15.94
CA GLN A 112 6.79 -7.62 -14.65
C GLN A 112 5.64 -7.32 -13.69
N ARG A 113 5.66 -7.97 -12.52
CA ARG A 113 4.70 -7.79 -11.44
C ARG A 113 5.49 -7.63 -10.15
N TRP A 114 5.73 -6.39 -9.75
CA TRP A 114 6.53 -6.10 -8.57
C TRP A 114 5.62 -5.77 -7.40
N VAL A 115 5.97 -6.29 -6.23
CA VAL A 115 5.29 -6.00 -4.97
C VAL A 115 6.33 -5.60 -3.94
N ARG A 116 6.05 -4.55 -3.18
CA ARG A 116 6.79 -4.19 -2.00
C ARG A 116 5.89 -4.34 -0.79
N VAL A 117 6.32 -5.12 0.18
CA VAL A 117 5.67 -5.24 1.50
C VAL A 117 6.20 -4.10 2.35
N LEU A 118 5.29 -3.27 2.87
CA LEU A 118 5.65 -2.01 3.52
C LEU A 118 5.64 -2.14 5.03
N ILE A 119 4.49 -2.48 5.61
CA ILE A 119 4.30 -2.57 7.06
C ILE A 119 3.24 -3.63 7.40
N ILE A 120 3.24 -4.06 8.66
CA ILE A 120 2.13 -4.77 9.29
C ILE A 120 1.21 -3.71 9.91
N SER A 121 -0.07 -3.72 9.56
CA SER A 121 -1.06 -2.80 10.14
C SER A 121 -2.48 -3.26 9.81
N THR A 122 -3.50 -2.58 10.35
CA THR A 122 -4.90 -2.80 9.94
C THR A 122 -5.46 -1.57 9.22
N PRO A 123 -6.50 -1.75 8.37
CA PRO A 123 -7.15 -0.64 7.66
C PRO A 123 -7.58 0.51 8.56
N GLU A 124 -8.04 0.21 9.78
CA GLU A 124 -8.55 1.19 10.74
C GLU A 124 -7.46 2.14 11.24
N PHE A 125 -6.22 1.66 11.41
CA PHE A 125 -5.11 2.49 11.89
C PHE A 125 -4.51 3.37 10.79
N GLU A 126 -4.63 2.97 9.53
CA GLU A 126 -3.87 3.60 8.43
C GLU A 126 -4.71 4.35 7.40
N GLU A 127 -6.03 4.39 7.53
CA GLU A 127 -6.91 5.03 6.55
C GLU A 127 -6.49 6.48 6.25
N TYR A 128 -6.04 7.21 7.28
CA TYR A 128 -5.57 8.60 7.15
C TYR A 128 -4.23 8.75 6.43
N ASN A 129 -3.39 7.72 6.49
CA ASN A 129 -2.04 7.72 5.90
C ASN A 129 -2.00 7.02 4.55
N PHE A 130 -3.11 6.44 4.07
CA PHE A 130 -3.11 5.55 2.92
C PHE A 130 -2.55 6.20 1.64
N GLN A 131 -2.67 7.53 1.50
CA GLN A 131 -2.04 8.28 0.42
C GLN A 131 -0.51 8.13 0.35
N ASN A 132 0.16 7.92 1.49
CA ASN A 132 1.60 7.71 1.54
C ASN A 132 1.98 6.36 0.93
N TYR A 133 1.17 5.32 1.14
CA TYR A 133 1.41 4.02 0.49
C TYR A 133 1.16 4.07 -1.01
N GLU A 134 0.22 4.89 -1.46
CA GLU A 134 0.05 5.16 -2.89
C GLU A 134 1.27 5.86 -3.48
N MET A 135 1.96 6.71 -2.70
CA MET A 135 3.26 7.26 -3.11
C MET A 135 4.33 6.16 -3.19
N GLU A 136 4.37 5.22 -2.24
CA GLU A 136 5.28 4.06 -2.30
C GLU A 136 5.02 3.17 -3.52
N ALA A 137 3.75 2.99 -3.92
CA ALA A 137 3.40 2.29 -5.16
C ALA A 137 3.91 3.03 -6.40
N ILE A 138 3.84 4.37 -6.40
CA ILE A 138 4.40 5.21 -7.47
C ILE A 138 5.94 5.08 -7.49
N TYR A 139 6.62 5.13 -6.34
CA TYR A 139 8.08 4.91 -6.27
C TYR A 139 8.47 3.54 -6.82
N LEU A 140 7.75 2.48 -6.46
CA LEU A 140 7.96 1.15 -7.03
C LEU A 140 7.76 1.13 -8.55
N GLY A 141 6.77 1.87 -9.07
CA GLY A 141 6.55 2.05 -10.50
C GLY A 141 7.70 2.79 -11.20
N ILE A 142 8.25 3.82 -10.58
CA ILE A 142 9.43 4.55 -11.06
C ILE A 142 10.65 3.62 -11.08
N HIS A 143 10.87 2.84 -10.01
CA HIS A 143 11.96 1.86 -9.95
C HIS A 143 11.88 0.85 -11.09
N LEU A 144 10.69 0.30 -11.31
CA LEU A 144 10.44 -0.63 -12.42
C LEU A 144 10.72 0.04 -13.78
N ARG A 145 10.36 1.30 -13.96
CA ARG A 145 10.64 2.07 -15.19
C ARG A 145 12.15 2.20 -15.42
N ASN A 146 12.90 2.54 -14.38
CA ASN A 146 14.34 2.76 -14.43
C ASN A 146 15.08 1.45 -14.68
N TYR A 147 14.69 0.37 -13.99
CA TYR A 147 15.18 -1.00 -14.23
C TYR A 147 15.01 -1.42 -15.69
N LEU A 148 13.86 -1.11 -16.30
CA LEU A 148 13.58 -1.45 -17.70
C LEU A 148 14.20 -0.45 -18.71
N LYS A 149 14.78 0.66 -18.24
CA LYS A 149 15.32 1.76 -19.05
C LYS A 149 14.31 2.31 -20.06
N LEU A 150 13.05 2.47 -19.62
CA LEU A 150 11.95 2.96 -20.44
C LEU A 150 11.56 4.39 -20.07
N ASN A 151 11.13 5.18 -21.05
CA ASN A 151 10.50 6.47 -20.80
C ASN A 151 8.99 6.37 -21.05
N ILE A 152 8.29 5.69 -20.14
CA ILE A 152 6.84 5.47 -20.21
C ILE A 152 6.12 6.03 -18.98
N PRO A 153 4.81 6.30 -19.07
CA PRO A 153 4.06 6.83 -17.95
C PRO A 153 3.96 5.84 -16.79
N VAL A 154 4.02 6.35 -15.56
CA VAL A 154 3.62 5.64 -14.33
C VAL A 154 2.28 6.19 -13.90
N ILE A 155 1.26 5.33 -13.75
CA ILE A 155 -0.09 5.75 -13.41
C ILE A 155 -0.61 5.14 -12.11
N ASN A 156 -1.32 5.96 -11.33
CA ASN A 156 -1.93 5.62 -10.05
C ASN A 156 -3.34 6.26 -9.96
N ASP A 157 -4.24 5.73 -9.11
CA ASP A 157 -5.60 6.26 -8.98
C ASP A 157 -5.84 7.19 -7.78
N CYS A 158 -4.83 7.38 -6.93
CA CYS A 158 -4.81 8.37 -5.88
C CYS A 158 -4.31 9.73 -6.39
N LYS A 159 -5.23 10.69 -6.52
CA LYS A 159 -4.92 12.05 -7.01
C LYS A 159 -3.90 12.77 -6.14
N ASN A 160 -3.97 12.59 -4.82
CA ASN A 160 -3.10 13.30 -3.88
C ASN A 160 -1.66 12.80 -3.98
N ALA A 161 -1.46 11.49 -4.06
CA ALA A 161 -0.15 10.88 -4.27
C ALA A 161 0.49 11.35 -5.58
N VAL A 162 -0.27 11.31 -6.69
CA VAL A 162 0.19 11.82 -7.99
C VAL A 162 0.55 13.30 -7.91
N ARG A 163 -0.33 14.12 -7.31
CA ARG A 163 -0.09 15.57 -7.17
C ARG A 163 1.19 15.87 -6.42
N TYR A 164 1.48 15.11 -5.37
CA TYR A 164 2.69 15.28 -4.58
C TYR A 164 3.97 14.99 -5.39
N LEU A 165 3.91 14.02 -6.31
CA LEU A 165 5.07 13.53 -7.06
C LEU A 165 5.23 14.12 -8.47
N TYR A 166 4.17 14.66 -9.07
CA TYR A 166 4.14 15.13 -10.47
C TYR A 166 5.23 16.16 -10.81
N GLY A 167 5.65 16.99 -9.85
CA GLY A 167 6.72 17.97 -10.06
C GLY A 167 8.14 17.47 -9.75
N ARG A 168 8.27 16.29 -9.12
CA ARG A 168 9.56 15.71 -8.71
C ARG A 168 10.06 14.67 -9.70
N TYR A 169 9.14 13.95 -10.33
CA TYR A 169 9.46 12.88 -11.24
C TYR A 169 8.71 13.06 -12.56
N PRO A 170 9.39 12.88 -13.70
CA PRO A 170 8.74 13.05 -14.99
C PRO A 170 7.76 11.91 -15.28
N ASN A 171 6.73 12.24 -16.06
CA ASN A 171 5.83 11.26 -16.68
C ASN A 171 5.09 10.37 -15.66
N ILE A 172 4.60 10.97 -14.58
CA ILE A 172 3.68 10.37 -13.61
C ILE A 172 2.31 10.99 -13.80
N GLY A 173 1.24 10.20 -13.68
CA GLY A 173 -0.10 10.72 -13.87
C GLY A 173 -1.20 9.97 -13.15
N TRP A 174 -2.32 10.64 -13.02
CA TRP A 174 -3.53 10.07 -12.44
C TRP A 174 -4.39 9.42 -13.50
N GLN A 175 -4.97 8.28 -13.15
CA GLN A 175 -5.97 7.57 -13.92
C GLN A 175 -7.02 6.96 -13.00
N SER A 176 -8.23 6.70 -13.48
CA SER A 176 -9.26 6.09 -12.62
C SER A 176 -8.88 4.66 -12.18
N ARG A 177 -9.45 4.17 -11.07
CA ARG A 177 -9.27 2.79 -10.57
C ARG A 177 -9.42 1.70 -11.63
N LYS A 178 -10.34 1.88 -12.59
CA LYS A 178 -10.54 0.95 -13.71
C LYS A 178 -9.28 0.77 -14.58
N CYS A 179 -8.42 1.78 -14.64
CA CYS A 179 -7.19 1.76 -15.41
C CYS A 179 -6.05 1.08 -14.68
N VAL A 180 -6.03 1.13 -13.34
CA VAL A 180 -5.00 0.49 -12.49
C VAL A 180 -5.45 -0.84 -11.88
N LYS A 181 -6.65 -1.32 -12.24
CA LYS A 181 -7.25 -2.57 -11.71
C LYS A 181 -6.29 -3.76 -11.71
N ALA A 182 -5.40 -3.87 -12.71
CA ALA A 182 -4.44 -4.96 -12.75
C ALA A 182 -3.46 -4.92 -11.55
N ALA A 183 -2.97 -3.74 -11.17
CA ALA A 183 -2.15 -3.58 -9.95
C ALA A 183 -3.00 -3.80 -8.71
N HIS A 184 -4.23 -3.27 -8.68
CA HIS A 184 -5.14 -3.45 -7.57
C HIS A 184 -5.38 -4.93 -7.20
N ASP A 185 -5.63 -5.75 -8.22
CA ASP A 185 -5.93 -7.17 -8.08
C ASP A 185 -4.67 -8.05 -7.87
N LEU A 186 -3.46 -7.49 -8.02
CA LEU A 186 -2.21 -8.24 -7.87
C LEU A 186 -2.00 -8.70 -6.42
N LYS A 187 -1.58 -9.95 -6.26
CA LYS A 187 -1.23 -10.56 -4.97
C LYS A 187 0.27 -10.81 -4.86
N ILE A 188 0.80 -10.89 -3.64
CA ILE A 188 2.22 -11.16 -3.38
C ILE A 188 2.67 -12.44 -4.10
N ASN A 189 1.86 -13.51 -4.07
CA ASN A 189 2.20 -14.79 -4.71
C ASN A 189 2.25 -14.75 -6.25
N GLN A 190 1.74 -13.70 -6.88
CA GLN A 190 1.80 -13.48 -8.33
C GLN A 190 2.98 -12.61 -8.75
N ALA A 191 3.73 -12.07 -7.78
CA ALA A 191 4.82 -11.15 -8.03
C ALA A 191 6.00 -11.88 -8.70
N THR A 192 6.56 -11.26 -9.73
CA THR A 192 7.84 -11.66 -10.31
C THR A 192 9.02 -11.14 -9.49
N LYS A 193 8.80 -10.13 -8.64
CA LYS A 193 9.79 -9.60 -7.71
C LYS A 193 9.09 -9.07 -6.46
N VAL A 194 9.61 -9.42 -5.29
CA VAL A 194 9.13 -8.94 -3.99
C VAL A 194 10.25 -8.19 -3.27
N PHE A 195 9.90 -7.06 -2.67
CA PHE A 195 10.76 -6.20 -1.88
C PHE A 195 10.27 -6.14 -0.43
N ASN A 196 11.18 -6.38 0.51
CA ASN A 196 11.11 -5.89 1.89
C ASN A 196 11.89 -4.56 1.99
N GLU A 197 11.99 -3.99 3.19
CA GLU A 197 12.76 -2.78 3.45
C GLU A 197 14.24 -2.93 3.08
N GLU A 198 14.91 -3.96 3.57
CA GLU A 198 16.34 -4.20 3.30
C GLU A 198 16.65 -4.26 1.78
N ARG A 199 15.88 -5.04 1.03
CA ARG A 199 16.07 -5.15 -0.43
C ARG A 199 15.74 -3.84 -1.14
N TRP A 200 14.74 -3.11 -0.64
CA TRP A 200 14.39 -1.82 -1.20
C TRP A 200 15.55 -0.84 -1.04
N ASP A 201 16.11 -0.71 0.16
CA ASP A 201 17.21 0.21 0.43
C ASP A 201 18.44 -0.13 -0.41
N LEU A 202 18.79 -1.42 -0.53
CA LEU A 202 19.90 -1.87 -1.38
C LEU A 202 19.74 -1.51 -2.86
N GLU A 203 18.51 -1.51 -3.39
CA GLU A 203 18.26 -1.26 -4.81
C GLU A 203 17.86 0.20 -5.10
N TRP A 204 17.42 0.95 -4.10
CA TRP A 204 16.88 2.31 -4.25
C TRP A 204 17.86 3.40 -3.82
N GLU A 205 18.84 3.10 -2.94
CA GLU A 205 19.86 4.07 -2.51
C GLU A 205 20.86 4.49 -3.61
N GLU A 206 20.91 3.81 -4.75
CA GLU A 206 21.79 4.22 -5.87
C GLU A 206 21.28 5.44 -6.66
N GLU A 207 20.05 5.95 -6.44
CA GLU A 207 19.48 7.06 -7.24
C GLU A 207 19.60 8.47 -6.61
N TYR A 208 20.12 8.62 -5.38
CA TYR A 208 19.98 9.88 -4.63
C TYR A 208 21.11 10.92 -4.75
N TRP A 209 22.19 10.68 -5.52
CA TRP A 209 23.38 11.57 -5.47
C TRP A 209 24.02 12.01 -6.79
N ASP A 210 23.33 11.91 -7.93
CA ASP A 210 23.80 12.54 -9.18
C ASP A 210 22.83 13.64 -9.65
N PHE A 211 22.81 14.77 -8.94
CA PHE A 211 22.29 16.05 -9.42
C PHE A 211 23.37 17.13 -9.39
#